data_AF-A0A8I1QBE2-F1
#
_entry.id   AF-A0A8I1QBE2-F1
#
_cell.length_a   1.000
_cell.length_b   1.000
_cell.length_c   1.000
_cell.angle_alpha   90.00
_cell.angle_beta   90.00
_cell.angle_gamma   90.00
#
_symmetry.space_group_name_H-M   'P 1'
#
loop_
_entity.id
_entity.type
_entity.pdbx_description
1 polymer ?
#
loop_
_entity_poly.entity_id
_entity_poly.type
_entity_poly.pdbx_seq_one_letter_code
_entity_poly.pdbx_strand_id
1 'polypeptide(L)'
;MTDRLAPAARRADNLEMRSPCLVAAFILLATPALAQFPPPGVYKCVSENGANLGELTLFVAGDYSFRNVDGNSASGQVASAGTDVNPLSGPLKDMQLTGMFATDDTGKTTFRFTGADGLEVSCR
;
A
#
# COMPACT_ATOMS: atom_id res chain seq x y z
N MET A 1 -64.22 38.82 -50.55
CA MET A 1 -65.62 38.48 -50.29
C MET A 1 -65.62 37.04 -49.80
N THR A 2 -65.91 36.86 -48.50
CA THR A 2 -66.69 35.77 -47.87
C THR A 2 -67.01 34.55 -48.76
N ASP A 3 -66.95 33.28 -48.34
CA ASP A 3 -67.05 32.63 -47.03
C ASP A 3 -67.04 31.10 -47.27
N ARG A 4 -66.89 30.30 -46.20
CA ARG A 4 -67.51 28.97 -45.94
C ARG A 4 -66.63 27.72 -45.70
N LEU A 5 -66.52 27.46 -44.38
CA LEU A 5 -66.92 26.26 -43.62
C LEU A 5 -66.05 24.96 -43.56
N ALA A 6 -65.54 24.74 -42.33
CA ALA A 6 -65.65 23.52 -41.47
C ALA A 6 -64.75 22.28 -41.75
N PRO A 7 -64.57 21.32 -40.78
CA PRO A 7 -64.62 21.35 -39.31
C PRO A 7 -63.38 20.70 -38.61
N ALA A 8 -63.39 20.73 -37.27
CA ALA A 8 -62.40 20.21 -36.33
C ALA A 8 -62.31 18.67 -36.18
N ALA A 9 -61.10 18.16 -35.88
CA ALA A 9 -60.79 16.93 -35.11
C ALA A 9 -59.25 16.72 -35.14
N ARG A 10 -58.51 16.17 -34.15
CA ARG A 10 -58.73 15.70 -32.79
C ARG A 10 -57.32 15.44 -32.20
N ARG A 11 -57.18 15.69 -30.89
CA ARG A 11 -56.21 15.12 -29.93
C ARG A 11 -54.71 15.23 -30.21
N ALA A 12 -54.09 16.14 -29.44
CA ALA A 12 -52.77 15.94 -28.90
C ALA A 12 -52.82 14.82 -27.85
N ASP A 13 -52.18 13.68 -28.15
CA ASP A 13 -51.90 12.67 -27.14
C ASP A 13 -50.51 12.96 -26.54
N ASN A 14 -50.60 13.40 -25.30
CA ASN A 14 -49.54 13.78 -24.38
C ASN A 14 -48.76 12.51 -23.98
N LEU A 15 -47.54 12.32 -24.50
CA LEU A 15 -46.66 11.25 -24.04
C LEU A 15 -45.83 11.76 -22.86
N GLU A 16 -46.45 11.65 -21.69
CA GLU A 16 -45.80 11.82 -20.41
C GLU A 16 -44.77 10.71 -20.16
N MET A 17 -43.70 11.10 -19.46
CA MET A 17 -43.05 10.32 -18.40
C MET A 17 -41.74 9.57 -18.73
N ARG A 18 -40.75 9.90 -17.88
CA ARG A 18 -39.61 9.10 -17.38
C ARG A 18 -38.25 9.40 -18.01
N SER A 19 -37.67 10.54 -17.61
CA SER A 19 -36.21 10.69 -17.50
C SER A 19 -35.64 9.55 -16.64
N PRO A 20 -34.78 8.67 -17.17
CA PRO A 20 -34.04 7.75 -16.34
C PRO A 20 -32.81 8.48 -15.80
N CYS A 21 -32.61 8.36 -14.49
CA CYS A 21 -31.43 8.78 -13.75
C CYS A 21 -30.13 8.48 -14.52
N LEU A 22 -29.32 9.52 -14.77
CA LEU A 22 -27.91 9.34 -15.10
C LEU A 22 -27.20 8.79 -13.85
N VAL A 23 -26.99 7.48 -13.86
CA VAL A 23 -26.22 6.75 -12.84
C VAL A 23 -24.75 7.15 -12.99
N ALA A 24 -24.22 7.86 -11.99
CA ALA A 24 -22.79 8.08 -11.86
C ALA A 24 -22.11 6.75 -11.52
N ALA A 25 -21.43 6.14 -12.50
CA ALA A 25 -20.62 4.95 -12.30
C ALA A 25 -19.32 5.34 -11.58
N PHE A 26 -19.27 5.18 -10.25
CA PHE A 26 -18.02 5.16 -9.50
C PHE A 26 -17.31 3.83 -9.79
N ILE A 27 -16.35 3.85 -10.73
CA ILE A 27 -15.43 2.72 -10.91
C ILE A 27 -14.37 2.82 -9.80
N LEU A 28 -14.55 2.07 -8.72
CA LEU A 28 -13.49 1.79 -7.75
C LEU A 28 -12.49 0.83 -8.42
N LEU A 29 -11.42 1.39 -8.99
CA LEU A 29 -10.26 0.60 -9.43
C LEU A 29 -9.55 0.05 -8.19
N ALA A 30 -9.96 -1.12 -7.72
CA ALA A 30 -9.14 -1.91 -6.82
C ALA A 30 -7.94 -2.41 -7.62
N THR A 31 -6.83 -1.68 -7.61
CA THR A 31 -5.56 -2.24 -8.08
C THR A 31 -5.23 -3.43 -7.18
N PRO A 32 -4.90 -4.60 -7.74
CA PRO A 32 -4.40 -5.69 -6.91
C PRO A 32 -3.14 -5.17 -6.23
N ALA A 33 -3.08 -5.26 -4.89
CA ALA A 33 -1.82 -5.14 -4.19
C ALA A 33 -0.97 -6.30 -4.70
N LEU A 34 -0.09 -6.02 -5.67
CA LEU A 34 0.95 -6.97 -6.04
C LEU A 34 1.67 -7.28 -4.73
N ALA A 35 1.77 -8.56 -4.38
CA ALA A 35 2.59 -8.99 -3.26
C ALA A 35 4.02 -8.55 -3.58
N GLN A 36 4.37 -7.36 -3.11
CA GLN A 36 5.70 -6.81 -3.26
C GLN A 36 6.50 -7.45 -2.15
N PHE A 37 7.49 -8.24 -2.53
CA PHE A 37 8.45 -8.76 -1.58
C PHE A 37 9.59 -7.75 -1.45
N PRO A 38 10.05 -7.46 -0.24
CA PRO A 38 11.24 -6.67 -0.07
C PRO A 38 12.42 -7.36 -0.79
N PRO A 39 13.19 -6.64 -1.62
CA PRO A 39 14.32 -7.24 -2.33
C PRO A 39 15.33 -7.85 -1.36
N PRO A 40 15.89 -9.04 -1.67
CA PRO A 40 16.99 -9.58 -0.88
C PRO A 40 18.19 -8.64 -0.98
N GLY A 41 18.93 -8.48 0.12
CA GLY A 41 20.01 -7.52 0.18
C GLY A 41 20.56 -7.33 1.59
N VAL A 42 21.57 -6.48 1.67
CA VAL A 42 22.24 -6.11 2.92
C VAL A 42 21.96 -4.64 3.17
N TYR A 43 21.37 -4.33 4.32
CA TYR A 43 20.84 -3.01 4.66
C TYR A 43 21.46 -2.52 5.96
N LYS A 44 22.01 -1.30 5.97
CA LYS A 44 22.55 -0.69 7.19
C LYS A 44 21.44 -0.07 7.99
N CYS A 45 21.28 -0.50 9.23
CA CYS A 45 20.22 -0.06 10.13
C CYS A 45 20.72 1.03 11.07
N VAL A 46 19.99 2.15 11.11
CA VAL A 46 20.26 3.28 12.00
C VAL A 46 19.01 3.67 12.77
N SER A 47 19.18 4.23 13.96
CA SER A 47 18.07 4.88 14.68
C SER A 47 17.72 6.23 14.06
N GLU A 48 16.61 6.83 14.50
CA GLU A 48 16.22 8.20 14.13
C GLU A 48 17.34 9.23 14.35
N ASN A 49 18.09 9.08 15.44
CA ASN A 49 19.23 9.96 15.79
C ASN A 49 20.52 9.64 15.02
N GLY A 50 20.48 8.68 14.08
CA GLY A 50 21.62 8.28 13.28
C GLY A 50 22.59 7.33 13.98
N ALA A 51 22.24 6.80 15.16
CA ALA A 51 23.07 5.79 15.82
C ALA A 51 23.07 4.49 15.00
N ASN A 52 24.25 3.90 14.80
CA ASN A 52 24.35 2.62 14.11
C ASN A 52 23.77 1.51 15.01
N LEU A 53 22.80 0.76 14.48
CA LEU A 53 22.18 -0.37 15.17
C LEU A 53 22.71 -1.71 14.65
N GLY A 54 23.28 -1.72 13.45
CA GLY A 54 23.82 -2.92 12.83
C GLY A 54 23.42 -3.05 11.36
N GLU A 55 23.32 -4.29 10.93
CA GLU A 55 23.08 -4.67 9.55
C GLU A 55 21.99 -5.73 9.45
N LEU A 56 21.01 -5.49 8.59
CA LEU A 56 19.95 -6.42 8.24
C LEU A 56 20.30 -7.04 6.89
N THR A 57 20.61 -8.34 6.88
CA THR A 57 20.67 -9.13 5.66
C THR A 57 19.32 -9.81 5.45
N LEU A 58 18.62 -9.44 4.40
CA LEU A 58 17.36 -10.05 4.01
C LEU A 58 17.60 -11.06 2.88
N PHE A 59 17.06 -12.26 3.05
CA PHE A 59 17.10 -13.34 2.07
C PHE A 59 15.76 -13.45 1.33
N VAL A 60 15.74 -14.32 0.33
CA VAL A 60 14.52 -14.64 -0.42
C VAL A 60 13.48 -15.24 0.54
N ALA A 61 12.21 -14.95 0.29
CA ALA A 61 11.06 -15.49 1.03
C ALA A 61 10.90 -15.02 2.49
N GLY A 62 11.65 -14.00 2.94
CA GLY A 62 11.42 -13.35 4.23
C GLY A 62 12.33 -13.82 5.37
N ASP A 63 13.22 -14.78 5.13
CA ASP A 63 14.29 -15.10 6.07
C ASP A 63 15.25 -13.91 6.17
N TYR A 64 15.76 -13.62 7.37
CA TYR A 64 16.75 -12.58 7.58
C TYR A 64 17.82 -12.97 8.61
N SER A 65 18.96 -12.29 8.56
CA SER A 65 19.96 -12.25 9.60
C SER A 65 20.20 -10.80 10.02
N PHE A 66 20.15 -10.52 11.32
CA PHE A 66 20.47 -9.22 11.88
C PHE A 66 21.77 -9.32 12.67
N ARG A 67 22.77 -8.53 12.27
CA ARG A 67 24.07 -8.42 12.94
C ARG A 67 24.13 -7.07 13.67
N ASN A 68 24.21 -7.11 14.99
CA ASN A 68 24.31 -5.90 15.80
C ASN A 68 25.74 -5.29 15.75
N VAL A 69 25.90 -4.11 16.34
CA VAL A 69 27.20 -3.41 16.40
C VAL A 69 28.28 -4.15 17.19
N ASP A 70 27.90 -5.00 18.13
CA ASP A 70 28.83 -5.84 18.90
C ASP A 70 29.32 -7.07 18.11
N GLY A 71 28.77 -7.27 16.90
CA GLY A 71 29.11 -8.39 16.02
C GLY A 71 28.27 -9.65 16.24
N ASN A 72 27.34 -9.63 17.20
CA ASN A 72 26.41 -10.72 17.43
C ASN A 72 25.39 -10.77 16.30
N SER A 73 25.19 -11.96 15.74
CA SER A 73 24.23 -12.20 14.66
C SER A 73 23.15 -13.15 15.12
N ALA A 74 21.90 -12.83 14.81
CA ALA A 74 20.77 -13.71 15.03
C ALA A 74 19.80 -13.61 13.84
N SER A 75 19.14 -14.72 13.55
CA SER A 75 18.27 -14.85 12.39
C SER A 75 16.81 -14.88 12.80
N GLY A 76 15.94 -14.57 11.85
CA GLY A 76 14.50 -14.64 12.04
C GLY A 76 13.77 -14.63 10.71
N GLN A 77 12.45 -14.48 10.81
CA GLN A 77 11.53 -14.44 9.68
C GLN A 77 10.75 -13.13 9.72
N VAL A 78 10.51 -12.54 8.54
CA VAL A 78 9.52 -11.47 8.34
C VAL A 78 8.43 -11.97 7.38
N ALA A 79 7.19 -11.58 7.65
CA ALA A 79 6.12 -11.62 6.66
C ALA A 79 6.03 -10.27 5.97
N SER A 80 5.74 -10.28 4.66
CA SER A 80 5.41 -9.06 3.93
C SER A 80 4.06 -9.17 3.23
N ALA A 81 3.28 -8.09 3.30
CA ALA A 81 2.02 -7.96 2.58
C ALA A 81 1.96 -6.55 1.97
N GLY A 82 2.01 -6.46 0.64
CA GLY A 82 2.21 -5.17 -0.02
C GLY A 82 3.56 -4.57 0.40
N THR A 83 3.55 -3.36 0.95
CA THR A 83 4.75 -2.70 1.49
C THR A 83 4.99 -2.98 2.97
N ASP A 84 4.05 -3.60 3.67
CA ASP A 84 4.17 -3.88 5.10
C ASP A 84 5.19 -5.00 5.33
N VAL A 85 5.97 -4.87 6.40
CA VAL A 85 6.95 -5.85 6.87
C VAL A 85 6.69 -6.09 8.35
N ASN A 86 6.30 -7.32 8.67
CA ASN A 86 6.02 -7.74 10.03
C ASN A 86 6.99 -8.87 10.44
N PRO A 87 7.94 -8.59 11.34
CA PRO A 87 8.75 -9.61 11.99
C PRO A 87 7.88 -10.67 12.69
N LEU A 88 8.18 -11.93 12.40
CA LEU A 88 7.54 -13.10 13.01
C LEU A 88 8.41 -13.70 14.11
N SER A 89 9.73 -13.58 13.99
CA SER A 89 10.71 -14.12 14.94
C SER A 89 12.04 -13.37 14.92
N GLY A 90 12.92 -13.70 15.87
CA GLY A 90 14.27 -13.17 15.97
C GLY A 90 14.34 -11.74 16.50
N PRO A 91 15.51 -11.09 16.40
CA PRO A 91 15.79 -9.80 17.05
C PRO A 91 14.80 -8.70 16.69
N LEU A 92 14.35 -8.64 15.42
CA LEU A 92 13.38 -7.62 15.00
C LEU A 92 12.02 -7.81 15.72
N LYS A 93 11.62 -9.06 15.96
CA LYS A 93 10.39 -9.35 16.72
C LYS A 93 10.58 -9.11 18.22
N ASP A 94 11.75 -9.43 18.78
CA ASP A 94 12.06 -9.20 20.19
C ASP A 94 12.08 -7.70 20.53
N MET A 95 12.54 -6.87 19.58
CA MET A 95 12.45 -5.40 19.63
C MET A 95 11.03 -4.87 19.35
N GLN A 96 10.06 -5.75 19.09
CA GLN A 96 8.67 -5.43 18.76
C GLN A 96 8.54 -4.48 17.57
N LEU A 97 9.46 -4.61 16.60
CA LEU A 97 9.43 -3.81 15.39
C LEU A 97 8.25 -4.23 14.50
N THR A 98 7.55 -3.24 13.95
CA THR A 98 6.67 -3.37 12.79
C THR A 98 7.08 -2.32 11.79
N GLY A 99 6.97 -2.60 10.49
CA GLY A 99 7.52 -1.66 9.53
C GLY A 99 6.92 -1.75 8.14
N MET A 100 7.51 -0.95 7.27
CA MET A 100 7.23 -0.96 5.84
C MET A 100 8.54 -0.83 5.07
N PHE A 101 8.53 -1.23 3.81
CA PHE A 101 9.61 -0.93 2.88
C PHE A 101 9.11 -0.13 1.69
N ALA A 102 10.01 0.65 1.10
CA ALA A 102 9.81 1.33 -0.17
C ALA A 102 11.06 1.16 -1.02
N THR A 103 10.86 1.01 -2.33
CA THR A 103 11.95 1.01 -3.31
C THR A 103 11.74 2.22 -4.21
N ASP A 104 12.74 3.09 -4.32
CA ASP A 104 12.66 4.25 -5.20
C ASP A 104 12.89 3.88 -6.68
N ASP A 105 12.73 4.86 -7.58
CA ASP A 105 12.90 4.69 -9.02
C ASP A 105 14.33 4.28 -9.41
N THR A 106 15.30 4.42 -8.50
CA THR A 106 16.69 3.99 -8.71
C THR A 106 16.95 2.55 -8.27
N GLY A 107 15.91 1.87 -7.74
CA GLY A 107 15.99 0.51 -7.22
C GLY A 107 16.51 0.43 -5.78
N LYS A 108 16.64 1.57 -5.08
CA LYS A 108 17.12 1.59 -3.69
C LYS A 108 15.98 1.30 -2.74
N THR A 109 16.10 0.21 -1.98
CA THR A 109 15.13 -0.17 -0.95
C THR A 109 15.49 0.44 0.40
N THR A 110 14.48 0.98 1.09
CA THR A 110 14.57 1.43 2.48
C THR A 110 13.47 0.79 3.30
N PHE A 111 13.84 0.21 4.44
CA PHE A 111 12.92 -0.24 5.47
C PHE A 111 12.80 0.84 6.54
N ARG A 112 11.59 1.00 7.06
CA ARG A 112 11.27 1.83 8.21
C ARG A 112 10.52 0.97 9.20
N PHE A 113 11.06 0.82 10.39
CA PHE A 113 10.44 0.07 11.47
C PHE A 113 10.18 0.99 12.66
N THR A 114 9.01 0.83 13.25
CA THR A 114 8.62 1.41 14.53
C THR A 114 8.59 0.28 15.56
N GLY A 115 9.32 0.45 16.66
CA GLY A 115 9.36 -0.46 17.79
C GLY A 115 8.53 -0.01 18.98
N ALA A 116 8.61 -0.78 20.05
CA ALA A 116 8.12 -0.36 21.35
C ALA A 116 8.80 0.96 21.80
N ASP A 117 8.10 1.72 22.64
CA ASP A 117 8.59 2.96 23.26
C ASP A 117 9.02 4.08 22.26
N GLY A 118 8.54 4.01 21.01
CA GLY A 118 8.82 5.01 19.98
C GLY A 118 10.18 4.84 19.31
N LEU A 119 10.80 3.65 19.40
CA LEU A 119 12.04 3.36 18.68
C LEU A 119 11.79 3.37 17.17
N GLU A 120 12.43 4.29 16.45
CA GLU A 120 12.39 4.34 14.99
C GLU A 120 13.72 3.83 14.40
N VAL A 121 13.62 2.87 13.48
CA VAL A 121 14.76 2.24 12.81
C VAL A 121 14.61 2.36 11.30
N SER A 122 15.66 2.84 10.62
CA SER A 122 15.72 2.86 9.16
C SER A 122 16.86 1.98 8.66
N CYS A 123 16.56 1.04 7.77
CA CYS A 123 17.56 0.19 7.12
C CYS A 123 17.61 0.48 5.61
N ARG A 124 18.80 0.74 5.04
CA ARG A 124 18.98 1.16 3.64
C ARG A 124 20.31 0.74 3.04
#